data_AF-A0A8J7R0T7-F1
#
_entry.id   AF-A0A8J7R0T7-F1
#
_cell.length_a   1.000
_cell.length_b   1.000
_cell.length_c   1.000
_cell.angle_alpha   90.00
_cell.angle_beta   90.00
_cell.angle_gamma   90.00
#
_symmetry.space_group_name_H-M   'P 1'
#
loop_
_entity.id
_entity.type
_entity.pdbx_description
1 polymer ?
#
loop_
_entity_poly.entity_id
_entity_poly.type
_entity_poly.pdbx_seq_one_letter_code
_entity_poly.pdbx_strand_id
1 'polypeptide(L)' 'MRYAIKVRKSDTKKWGFLTPRGGVTHLKIHAARWPAKDACEQLIADNAPDNPDWQFKVVDMTTGAGKTLKT' A
#
# COMPACT_ATOMS: atom_id res chain seq x y z
N MET A 1 9.65 -9.23 -6.57
CA MET A 1 9.15 -8.31 -5.52
C MET A 1 7.64 -8.44 -5.44
N ARG A 2 7.13 -8.91 -4.30
CA ARG A 2 5.80 -9.48 -4.14
C ARG A 2 4.80 -8.50 -3.54
N TYR A 3 5.21 -7.65 -2.61
CA TYR A 3 4.30 -6.79 -1.88
C TYR A 3 4.41 -5.34 -2.32
N ALA A 4 3.33 -4.58 -2.18
CA ALA A 4 3.30 -3.13 -2.34
C ALA A 4 2.40 -2.51 -1.26
N ILE A 5 2.52 -1.21 -1.06
CA ILE A 5 1.67 -0.46 -0.14
C ILE A 5 0.66 0.33 -0.96
N LYS A 6 -0.62 0.18 -0.63
CA LYS A 6 -1.66 1.09 -1.06
C LYS A 6 -1.92 2.13 0.03
N VAL A 7 -2.14 3.36 -0.41
CA VAL A 7 -2.41 4.51 0.45
C VAL A 7 -3.62 5.29 -0.04
N ARG A 8 -4.34 5.93 0.87
CA ARG A 8 -5.38 6.91 0.55
C ARG A 8 -5.54 7.88 1.70
N LYS A 9 -6.04 9.08 1.43
CA LYS A 9 -6.58 9.92 2.50
C LYS A 9 -7.94 9.38 2.94
N SER A 10 -8.30 9.57 4.21
CA SER A 10 -9.51 9.04 4.82
C SER A 10 -10.80 9.54 4.16
N ASP A 11 -10.78 10.74 3.60
CA ASP A 11 -11.89 11.37 2.85
C ASP A 11 -12.03 10.82 1.41
N THR A 12 -11.02 10.10 0.91
CA THR A 12 -10.98 9.63 -0.48
C THR A 12 -11.41 8.17 -0.61
N LYS A 13 -12.27 7.88 -1.59
CA LYS A 13 -12.71 6.49 -1.84
C LYS A 13 -11.64 5.63 -2.51
N LYS A 14 -10.80 6.25 -3.35
CA LYS A 14 -9.83 5.55 -4.21
C LYS A 14 -8.53 5.28 -3.46
N TRP A 15 -7.97 4.10 -3.69
CA TRP A 15 -6.64 3.74 -3.22
C TRP A 15 -5.60 3.98 -4.31
N GLY A 16 -4.51 4.67 -3.97
CA GLY A 16 -3.30 4.72 -4.79
C GLY A 16 -2.24 3.76 -4.26
N PHE A 17 -1.15 3.63 -5.01
CA PHE A 17 0.07 2.94 -4.62
C PHE A 17 1.11 3.96 -4.17
N LEU A 18 1.84 3.63 -3.13
CA LEU A 18 3.04 4.38 -2.73
C LEU A 18 4.13 4.18 -3.79
N THR A 19 4.80 5.25 -4.19
CA THR A 19 5.94 5.21 -5.13
C THR A 19 7.26 5.18 -4.36
N PRO A 20 8.37 4.73 -4.98
CA PRO A 20 9.67 4.67 -4.30
C PRO A 20 10.22 6.02 -3.81
N ARG A 21 9.68 7.13 -4.31
CA ARG A 21 10.08 8.50 -3.95
C ARG A 21 9.10 9.18 -2.98
N GLY A 22 8.18 8.42 -2.37
CA GLY A 22 7.22 8.95 -1.39
C GLY A 22 5.97 9.62 -1.99
N GLY A 23 5.72 9.45 -3.30
CA GLY A 23 4.51 9.95 -3.96
C GLY A 23 3.39 8.90 -4.03
N VAL A 24 2.25 9.29 -4.60
CA VAL A 24 1.10 8.40 -4.81
C VAL A 24 0.79 8.29 -6.30
N THR A 25 0.57 7.07 -6.79
CA THR A 25 0.20 6.78 -8.18
C THR A 25 -0.96 5.80 -8.26
N HIS A 26 -1.76 5.84 -9.33
CA HIS A 26 -2.79 4.82 -9.57
C HIS A 26 -2.27 3.65 -10.44
N LEU A 27 -1.06 3.76 -10.98
CA LEU A 27 -0.49 2.78 -11.89
C LEU A 27 0.35 1.74 -11.13
N LYS A 28 -0.06 0.47 -11.22
CA LYS A 28 0.61 -0.69 -10.56
C LYS A 28 2.09 -0.84 -10.94
N ILE A 29 2.48 -0.38 -12.12
CA ILE A 29 3.86 -0.47 -12.63
C ILE A 29 4.82 0.48 -11.91
N HIS A 30 4.33 1.58 -11.34
CA HIS A 30 5.13 2.59 -10.63
C HIS A 30 5.08 2.43 -9.11
N ALA A 31 4.34 1.42 -8.62
CA ALA A 31 4.30 1.11 -7.21
C ALA A 31 5.69 0.70 -6.72
N ALA A 32 6.09 1.22 -5.56
CA ALA A 32 7.19 0.65 -4.80
C ALA A 32 6.85 -0.81 -4.45
N ARG A 33 7.87 -1.68 -4.50
CA ARG A 33 7.68 -3.11 -4.25
C ARG A 33 8.73 -3.63 -3.28
N TRP A 34 8.28 -4.53 -2.43
CA TRP A 34 9.11 -5.18 -1.42
C TRP A 34 9.10 -6.69 -1.59
N PRO A 35 10.19 -7.37 -1.20
CA PRO A 35 10.24 -8.83 -1.21
C PRO A 35 9.40 -9.44 -0.08
N ALA A 36 9.36 -8.80 1.10
CA ALA A 36 8.68 -9.27 2.30
C ALA A 36 7.53 -8.34 2.72
N LYS A 37 6.51 -8.92 3.36
CA LYS A 37 5.35 -8.18 3.89
C LYS A 37 5.74 -7.31 5.08
N ASP A 38 6.58 -7.84 5.95
CA ASP A 38 7.08 -7.20 7.18
C ASP A 38 7.71 -5.83 6.92
N ALA A 39 8.55 -5.73 5.88
CA ALA A 39 9.15 -4.45 5.47
C ALA A 39 8.11 -3.38 5.10
N CYS A 40 6.97 -3.78 4.53
CA CYS A 40 5.88 -2.85 4.27
C CYS A 40 5.15 -2.44 5.56
N GLU A 41 4.95 -3.39 6.48
CA GLU A 41 4.26 -3.16 7.76
C GLU A 41 5.07 -2.23 8.66
N GLN A 42 6.41 -2.41 8.71
CA GLN A 42 7.30 -1.50 9.42
C GLN A 42 7.23 -0.08 8.86
N LEU A 43 7.31 0.08 7.53
CA LEU A 43 7.23 1.41 6.91
C LEU A 43 5.89 2.10 7.23
N ILE A 44 4.78 1.35 7.25
CA ILE A 44 3.47 1.87 7.64
C ILE A 44 3.49 2.27 9.12
N ALA A 45 4.01 1.43 10.01
CA ALA A 45 4.08 1.72 11.44
C ALA A 45 4.89 2.99 11.73
N ASP A 46 5.98 3.21 11.00
CA ASP A 46 6.82 4.40 11.14
C ASP A 46 6.12 5.67 10.61
N ASN A 47 5.29 5.58 9.56
CA ASN A 47 4.68 6.75 8.91
C ASN A 47 3.26 7.07 9.39
N ALA A 48 2.51 6.09 9.89
CA ALA A 48 1.12 6.27 10.31
C ALA A 48 0.94 7.33 11.42
N PRO A 49 1.82 7.43 12.44
CA PRO A 49 1.71 8.46 13.49
C PRO A 49 1.80 9.88 12.93
N ASP A 50 2.66 10.11 11.94
CA ASP A 50 2.85 11.43 11.30
C ASP A 50 1.77 11.77 10.27
N ASN A 51 0.96 10.78 9.86
CA ASN A 51 -0.03 10.91 8.80
C ASN A 51 -1.41 10.39 9.26
N PRO A 52 -2.02 10.99 10.30
CA PRO A 52 -3.25 10.48 10.90
C PRO A 52 -4.46 10.46 9.94
N ASP A 53 -4.47 11.36 8.95
CA ASP A 53 -5.54 11.43 7.94
C ASP A 53 -5.40 10.36 6.85
N TRP A 54 -4.30 9.60 6.84
CA TRP A 54 -4.01 8.61 5.81
C TRP A 54 -4.28 7.19 6.28
N GLN A 55 -4.74 6.38 5.34
CA GLN A 55 -4.95 4.95 5.52
C GLN A 55 -3.98 4.19 4.63
N PHE A 56 -3.46 3.10 5.18
CA PHE A 56 -2.43 2.28 4.55
C PHE A 56 -2.88 0.83 4.53
N LYS A 57 -2.47 0.08 3.50
CA LYS A 57 -2.61 -1.39 3.49
C LYS A 57 -1.54 -2.04 2.62
N VAL A 58 -1.08 -3.20 3.04
CA VAL A 58 -0.17 -4.03 2.24
C VAL A 58 -0.97 -4.89 1.28
N VAL A 59 -0.52 -4.98 0.03
CA VAL A 59 -1.12 -5.83 -1.00
C VAL A 59 -0.08 -6.77 -1.61
N ASP A 60 -0.48 -8.02 -1.85
CA ASP A 60 0.27 -8.96 -2.67
C ASP A 60 0.00 -8.65 -4.15
N MET A 61 1.08 -8.47 -4.91
CA MET A 61 1.08 -8.06 -6.30
C MET A 61 1.17 -9.26 -7.26
N THR A 62 1.46 -10.46 -6.73
CA THR A 62 1.58 -11.72 -7.49
C THR A 62 0.24 -12.40 -7.67
N THR A 63 -0.65 -12.28 -6.70
CA THR A 63 -2.05 -12.68 -6.83
C THR A 63 -2.80 -11.57 -7.56
N GLY A 64 -3.13 -11.82 -8.82
CA GLY A 64 -4.12 -11.01 -9.55
C GLY A 64 -5.38 -10.85 -8.70
N ALA A 65 -5.97 -9.66 -8.75
CA ALA A 65 -7.05 -9.23 -7.86
C ALA A 65 -8.12 -10.29 -7.57
N GLY A 66 -8.47 -10.44 -6.29
CA GLY A 66 -9.80 -10.87 -5.89
C GLY A 66 -9.94 -12.31 -5.42
N LYS A 67 -9.54 -12.59 -4.17
CA LYS A 67 -10.40 -13.34 -3.25
C LYS A 67 -10.31 -12.70 -1.87
N THR A 68 -11.21 -11.77 -1.60
CA THR A 68 -11.64 -11.51 -0.23
C THR A 68 -12.25 -12.82 0.26
N LEU A 69 -11.55 -13.56 1.13
CA LEU A 69 -12.23 -14.59 1.91
C LEU A 69 -13.25 -13.86 2.78
N LYS A 70 -14.53 -14.04 2.47
CA LYS A 70 -15.61 -13.81 3.42
C LYS A 70 -15.58 -15.00 4.38
N THR A 71 -15.21 -14.73 5.62
CA THR A 71 -15.59 -15.56 6.78
C THR A 71 -17.09 -15.50 6.98
#